data_AF-A0A2J6P390-F1
#
_entry.id   AF-A0A2J6P390-F1
#
_cell.length_a   1.000
_cell.length_b   1.000
_cell.length_c   1.000
_cell.angle_alpha   90.00
_cell.angle_beta   90.00
_cell.angle_gamma   90.00
#
_symmetry.space_group_name_H-M   'P 1'
#
loop_
_entity.id
_entity.type
_entity.pdbx_description
1 polymer ?
#
loop_
_entity_poly.entity_id
_entity_poly.type
_entity_poly.pdbx_seq_one_letter_code
_entity_poly.pdbx_strand_id
1 'polypeptide(L)' 'MNNQKPLQTYKSKQTTVIITSIIFMLFIISDIRTILNKDEWLPLALAGGSLIIFIVFLMINIKSFIHNYKRRPY' A
#
# COMPACT_ATOMS: atom_id res chain seq x y z
N MET A 1 3.38 6.08 34.64
CA MET A 1 2.48 6.15 33.46
C MET A 1 2.81 4.98 32.54
N ASN A 2 1.82 4.20 32.11
CA ASN A 2 2.02 2.95 31.36
C ASN A 2 2.29 3.25 29.87
N ASN A 3 3.57 3.39 29.49
CA ASN A 3 4.01 3.66 28.13
C ASN A 3 3.80 2.48 27.15
N GLN A 4 3.28 1.34 27.61
CA GLN A 4 3.08 0.16 26.76
C GLN A 4 1.90 0.30 25.78
N LYS A 5 0.81 0.98 26.17
CA LYS A 5 -0.36 1.21 25.30
C LYS A 5 -0.03 1.99 24.01
N PRO A 6 0.65 3.16 24.05
CA PRO A 6 0.96 3.90 22.84
C PRO A 6 1.92 3.16 21.90
N LEU A 7 2.88 2.39 22.46
CA LEU A 7 3.84 1.61 21.67
C LEU A 7 3.18 0.43 20.93
N GLN A 8 2.26 -0.27 21.59
CA GLN A 8 1.51 -1.38 20.97
C GLN A 8 0.62 -0.87 19.83
N THR A 9 -0.08 0.26 20.03
CA THR A 9 -0.89 0.89 18.99
C THR A 9 -0.04 1.36 17.81
N TYR A 10 1.15 1.93 18.05
CA TYR A 10 2.09 2.29 16.99
C TYR A 10 2.51 1.06 16.18
N LYS A 11 2.96 -0.01 16.84
CA LYS A 11 3.40 -1.24 16.16
C LYS A 11 2.28 -1.83 15.30
N SER A 12 1.07 -1.92 15.84
CA SER A 12 -0.09 -2.42 15.09
C SER A 12 -0.37 -1.57 13.84
N LYS A 13 -0.42 -0.23 13.97
CA LYS A 13 -0.62 0.68 12.83
C LYS A 13 0.49 0.53 11.78
N GLN A 14 1.74 0.46 12.21
CA GLN A 14 2.88 0.32 11.29
C GLN A 14 2.83 -1.02 10.56
N THR A 15 2.52 -2.12 11.25
CA THR A 15 2.34 -3.44 10.64
C THR A 15 1.21 -3.43 9.61
N THR A 16 0.06 -2.80 9.93
CA THR A 16 -1.05 -2.67 8.96
C THR A 16 -0.63 -1.90 7.71
N VAL A 17 0.10 -0.79 7.85
CA VAL A 17 0.60 -0.01 6.69
C VAL A 17 1.58 -0.83 5.86
N ILE A 18 2.46 -1.61 6.49
CA ILE A 18 3.39 -2.50 5.77
C ILE A 18 2.64 -3.58 5.00
N ILE A 19 1.72 -4.30 5.65
CA ILE A 19 0.94 -5.37 5.02
C ILE A 19 0.13 -4.83 3.84
N THR A 20 -0.57 -3.71 4.03
CA THR A 20 -1.36 -3.10 2.94
C THR A 20 -0.49 -2.59 1.80
N SER A 21 0.72 -2.10 2.07
CA SER A 21 1.67 -1.73 1.01
C SER A 21 2.11 -2.93 0.18
N ILE A 22 2.39 -4.08 0.82
CA ILE A 22 2.71 -5.33 0.12
C ILE A 22 1.55 -5.76 -0.78
N ILE A 23 0.32 -5.71 -0.27
CA ILE A 23 -0.88 -6.06 -1.04
C ILE A 23 -1.00 -5.17 -2.28
N PHE A 24 -0.83 -3.85 -2.15
CA PHE A 24 -0.87 -2.94 -3.30
C PHE A 24 0.23 -3.22 -4.32
N MET A 25 1.44 -3.56 -3.87
CA MET A 25 2.52 -3.95 -4.79
C MET A 25 2.16 -5.22 -5.58
N LEU A 26 1.53 -6.21 -4.96
CA LEU A 26 1.09 -7.43 -5.67
C LEU A 26 0.07 -7.11 -6.76
N PHE A 27 -0.90 -6.23 -6.49
CA PHE A 27 -1.86 -5.78 -7.49
C PHE A 27 -1.19 -5.00 -8.63
N ILE A 28 -0.27 -4.08 -8.32
CA ILE A 28 0.51 -3.35 -9.34
C ILE A 28 1.25 -4.31 -10.27
N ILE A 29 1.92 -5.34 -9.71
CA ILE A 29 2.63 -6.35 -10.50
C ILE A 29 1.65 -7.16 -11.37
N SER A 30 0.48 -7.51 -10.84
CA SER A 30 -0.57 -8.22 -11.58
C SER A 30 -1.11 -7.39 -12.74
N ASP A 31 -1.33 -6.10 -12.52
CA ASP A 31 -1.84 -5.18 -13.54
C ASP A 31 -0.80 -4.95 -14.64
N ILE A 32 0.47 -4.74 -14.27
CA ILE A 32 1.58 -4.65 -15.23
C ILE A 32 1.68 -5.92 -16.08
N ARG A 33 1.56 -7.11 -15.47
CA ARG A 33 1.56 -8.37 -16.22
C ARG A 33 0.38 -8.47 -17.17
N THR A 34 -0.80 -8.02 -16.75
CA THR A 34 -1.99 -8.01 -17.63
C THR A 34 -1.75 -7.09 -18.82
N ILE A 35 -1.25 -5.87 -18.57
CA ILE A 35 -0.95 -4.86 -19.60
C ILE A 35 0.09 -5.38 -20.60
N LEU A 36 1.11 -6.11 -20.14
CA LEU A 36 2.18 -6.60 -21.00
C LEU A 36 1.83 -7.88 -21.78
N ASN A 37 0.90 -8.69 -21.30
CA ASN A 37 0.62 -10.02 -21.87
C ASN A 37 -0.76 -10.14 -22.52
N LYS A 38 -1.61 -9.11 -22.46
CA LYS A 38 -2.95 -9.12 -23.05
C LYS A 38 -3.09 -8.02 -24.08
N ASP A 39 -3.47 -8.41 -25.29
CA ASP A 39 -3.74 -7.49 -26.40
C ASP A 39 -5.23 -7.09 -26.48
N GLU A 40 -6.07 -7.70 -25.65
CA GLU A 40 -7.50 -7.36 -25.58
C GLU A 40 -7.71 -6.01 -24.89
N TRP A 41 -8.47 -5.13 -25.54
CA TRP A 41 -8.70 -3.75 -25.07
C TRP A 41 -9.37 -3.68 -23.69
N LEU A 42 -10.34 -4.57 -23.40
CA LEU A 42 -11.08 -4.53 -22.14
C LEU A 42 -10.21 -4.88 -20.92
N PRO A 43 -9.46 -6.00 -20.90
CA PRO A 43 -8.48 -6.28 -19.85
C PRO A 43 -7.45 -5.16 -19.69
N LEU A 44 -6.99 -4.58 -20.80
CA LEU A 44 -6.00 -3.50 -20.79
C LEU A 44 -6.55 -2.23 -20.14
N ALA A 45 -7.77 -1.83 -20.48
CA ALA A 45 -8.43 -0.66 -19.91
C ALA A 45 -8.70 -0.83 -18.40
N LEU A 46 -9.17 -2.02 -18.00
CA LEU A 46 -9.41 -2.34 -16.58
C LEU A 46 -8.12 -2.36 -15.77
N ALA A 47 -7.08 -3.04 -16.27
CA ALA A 47 -5.77 -3.11 -15.62
C ALA A 47 -5.08 -1.73 -15.56
N GLY A 48 -5.19 -0.93 -16.62
CA GLY A 48 -4.68 0.44 -16.62
C GLY A 48 -5.37 1.33 -15.60
N GLY A 49 -6.70 1.24 -15.50
CA GLY A 49 -7.48 1.97 -14.51
C GLY A 49 -7.16 1.56 -13.07
N SER A 50 -7.11 0.25 -12.78
CA SER A 50 -6.76 -0.27 -11.46
C SER A 50 -5.32 0.06 -11.06
N LEU A 51 -4.37 0.00 -12.00
CA LEU A 51 -2.97 0.31 -11.76
C LEU A 51 -2.80 1.73 -11.19
N ILE A 52 -3.48 2.72 -11.79
CA ILE A 52 -3.45 4.11 -11.31
C ILE A 52 -3.98 4.19 -9.87
N ILE A 53 -5.09 3.51 -9.58
CA ILE A 53 -5.69 3.49 -8.23
C ILE A 53 -4.71 2.90 -7.21
N PHE A 54 -4.09 1.76 -7.52
CA PHE A 54 -3.15 1.10 -6.60
C PHE A 54 -1.87 1.91 -6.40
N ILE A 55 -1.37 2.61 -7.42
CA ILE A 55 -0.25 3.55 -7.27
C ILE A 55 -0.61 4.68 -6.30
N VAL A 56 -1.79 5.29 -6.47
CA VAL A 56 -2.26 6.37 -5.56
C VAL A 56 -2.38 5.86 -4.12
N PHE A 57 -2.97 4.67 -3.93
CA PHE A 57 -3.07 4.08 -2.60
C PHE A 57 -1.70 3.74 -2.00
N LEU A 58 -0.75 3.26 -2.80
CA LEU A 58 0.62 3.03 -2.35
C LEU A 58 1.29 4.34 -1.91
N MET A 59 1.12 5.44 -2.66
CA MET A 59 1.64 6.75 -2.27
C MET A 59 1.05 7.25 -0.94
N ILE A 60 -0.26 7.06 -0.73
CA ILE A 60 -0.92 7.41 0.54
C ILE A 60 -0.35 6.56 1.69
N ASN A 61 -0.14 5.27 1.46
CA ASN A 61 0.44 4.37 2.44
C ASN A 61 1.89 4.73 2.79
N ILE A 62 2.71 5.09 1.81
CA ILE A 62 4.09 5.57 2.04
C ILE A 62 4.08 6.84 2.90
N LYS A 63 3.18 7.79 2.62
CA LYS A 63 3.01 8.99 3.46
C LYS A 63 2.62 8.62 4.89
N SER A 64 1.68 7.69 5.06
CA SER A 64 1.25 7.19 6.38
C SER A 64 2.39 6.49 7.12
N PHE A 65 3.19 5.67 6.43
CA PHE A 65 4.36 4.99 6.98
C PHE A 65 5.38 5.99 7.54
N ILE A 66 5.75 7.01 6.74
CA ILE A 66 6.68 8.07 7.14
C ILE A 66 6.14 8.86 8.33
N HIS A 67 4.86 9.22 8.28
CA HIS A 67 4.19 9.98 9.33
C HIS A 67 4.18 9.22 10.66
N ASN A 68 3.83 7.94 10.63
CA ASN A 68 3.83 7.08 11.81
C ASN A 68 5.26 6.93 12.35
N TYR A 69 6.24 6.67 11.49
CA TYR A 69 7.64 6.54 11.89
C TYR A 69 8.17 7.79 12.62
N LYS A 70 7.84 8.99 12.13
CA LYS A 70 8.20 10.27 12.78
C LYS A 70 7.56 10.46 14.15
N ARG A 71 6.40 9.84 14.40
CA ARG A 71 5.64 9.93 15.67
C ARG A 71 5.82 8.70 16.55
N ARG A 72 6.87 7.91 16.33
CA ARG A 72 7.17 6.72 17.13
C ARG A 72 7.30 7.13 18.61
N PRO A 73 6.49 6.55 19.52
CA PRO A 73 6.67 6.78 20.95
C PRO A 73 7.99 6.14 21.42
N TYR A 74 8.78 6.90 22.17
CA TYR A 74 10.05 6.48 22.79
C TYR A 74 9.79 5.74 24.10
#